data_AF-A0AAV7LQX9-F1
#
_entry.id   AF-A0AAV7LQX9-F1
#
_cell.length_a   1.000
_cell.length_b   1.000
_cell.length_c   1.000
_cell.angle_alpha   90.00
_cell.angle_beta   90.00
_cell.angle_gamma   90.00
#
_symmetry.space_group_name_H-M   'P 1'
#
loop_
_entity.id
_entity.type
_entity.pdbx_description
1 polymer ?
#
loop_
_entity_poly.entity_id
_entity_poly.type
_entity_poly.pdbx_seq_one_letter_code
_entity_poly.pdbx_strand_id
1 'polypeptide(L)'
;MQALCTGLQEQVTGSAYTERVMQALGTGLQEQVTGSAYTERVMQALGTGLQEQVTGIAYIERVTQVLCTGLQEEVIGTAYIERVMQVLCTGLQEEATSSAYIHRVMQALCTGMQEEVTGSAYRERG
;
A
#
# COMPACT_ATOMS: atom_id res chain seq x y z
N MET A 1 7.01 -12.54 12.52
CA MET A 1 5.89 -13.46 12.74
C MET A 1 5.49 -14.03 11.38
N GLN A 2 5.61 -15.33 11.14
CA GLN A 2 5.18 -15.95 9.87
C GLN A 2 3.68 -16.24 9.96
N ALA A 3 2.88 -15.57 9.13
CA ALA A 3 1.45 -15.77 9.04
C ALA A 3 1.15 -16.56 7.76
N LEU A 4 1.04 -17.89 7.89
CA LEU A 4 0.51 -18.76 6.83
C LEU A 4 -1.02 -18.69 6.89
N CYS A 5 -1.56 -17.62 6.32
CA CYS A 5 -2.99 -17.32 6.36
C CYS A 5 -3.51 -17.27 4.93
N THR A 6 -4.62 -17.96 4.66
CA THR A 6 -5.29 -17.92 3.36
C THR A 6 -5.76 -16.50 3.01
N GLY A 7 -5.88 -15.58 3.96
CA GLY A 7 -6.01 -14.16 3.71
C GLY A 7 -5.70 -13.38 4.99
N LEU A 8 -5.14 -12.18 4.85
CA LEU A 8 -4.85 -11.28 5.97
C LEU A 8 -5.71 -10.02 5.83
N GLN A 9 -6.47 -9.69 6.87
CA GLN A 9 -7.19 -8.43 6.98
C GLN A 9 -6.65 -7.67 8.18
N GLU A 10 -6.28 -6.41 7.95
CA GLU A 10 -5.82 -5.52 9.00
C GLU A 10 -6.57 -4.21 8.95
N GLN A 11 -7.01 -3.75 10.12
CA GLN A 11 -7.68 -2.47 10.28
C GLN A 11 -7.05 -1.69 11.42
N VAL A 12 -6.64 -0.44 11.13
CA VAL A 12 -6.14 0.51 12.11
C VAL A 12 -7.06 1.71 12.12
N THR A 13 -7.61 2.07 13.27
CA THR A 13 -8.52 3.21 13.42
C THR A 13 -8.09 4.17 14.53
N GLY A 14 -8.35 5.46 14.34
CA GLY A 14 -8.06 6.50 15.32
C GLY A 14 -6.63 7.03 15.22
N SER A 15 -6.02 7.35 16.36
CA SER A 15 -4.61 7.77 16.41
C SER A 15 -3.73 6.56 16.69
N ALA A 16 -2.88 6.19 15.75
CA ALA A 16 -2.09 4.96 15.86
C ALA A 16 -0.64 5.13 15.39
N TYR A 17 0.27 4.43 16.06
CA TYR A 17 1.62 4.15 15.59
C TYR A 17 1.73 2.65 15.36
N THR A 18 2.23 2.24 14.21
CA THR A 18 2.34 0.82 13.86
C THR A 18 3.64 0.56 13.12
N GLU A 19 4.40 -0.42 13.61
CA GLU A 19 5.63 -0.89 12.96
C GLU A 19 5.54 -2.41 12.81
N ARG A 20 5.66 -2.92 11.58
CA ARG A 20 5.55 -4.37 11.34
C ARG A 20 6.45 -4.90 10.23
N VAL A 21 6.84 -6.16 10.41
CA VAL A 21 7.41 -7.01 9.36
C VAL A 21 6.45 -8.18 9.12
N MET A 22 5.96 -8.30 7.89
CA MET A 22 4.96 -9.30 7.51
C MET A 22 5.42 -10.16 6.33
N GLN A 23 5.11 -11.45 6.42
CA GLN A 23 5.19 -12.40 5.33
C GLN A 23 3.82 -13.05 5.17
N ALA A 24 3.24 -12.96 3.97
CA ALA A 24 1.92 -13.51 3.67
C ALA A 24 1.97 -14.42 2.43
N LEU A 25 1.33 -15.58 2.54
CA LEU A 25 1.16 -16.57 1.48
C LEU A 25 -0.32 -16.97 1.46
N GLY A 26 -1.10 -16.49 0.48
CA GLY A 26 -2.55 -16.72 0.50
C GLY A 26 -3.33 -16.02 -0.62
N THR A 27 -4.66 -16.00 -0.50
CA THR A 27 -5.59 -15.40 -1.48
C THR A 27 -5.68 -13.87 -1.38
N GLY A 28 -4.99 -13.24 -0.44
CA GLY A 28 -4.76 -11.80 -0.51
C GLY A 28 -4.59 -11.10 0.83
N LEU A 29 -4.17 -9.85 0.74
CA LEU A 29 -3.96 -8.95 1.86
C LEU A 29 -4.85 -7.73 1.68
N GLN A 30 -5.66 -7.42 2.69
CA GLN A 30 -6.47 -6.22 2.73
C GLN A 30 -6.07 -5.42 3.96
N GLU A 31 -5.76 -4.15 3.74
CA GLU A 31 -5.34 -3.26 4.80
C GLU A 31 -6.12 -1.97 4.74
N GLN A 32 -6.67 -1.56 5.89
CA GLN A 32 -7.40 -0.31 6.01
C GLN A 32 -6.87 0.51 7.17
N VAL A 33 -6.49 1.76 6.89
CA VAL A 33 -6.02 2.72 7.89
C VAL A 33 -6.95 3.94 7.86
N THR A 34 -7.60 4.23 8.98
CA THR A 34 -8.53 5.35 9.10
C THR A 34 -8.20 6.23 10.32
N GLY A 35 -7.96 7.51 10.11
CA GLY A 35 -7.70 8.47 11.19
C GLY A 35 -6.33 9.12 11.06
N SER A 36 -5.60 9.25 12.17
CA SER A 36 -4.23 9.80 12.20
C SER A 36 -3.24 8.67 12.44
N ALA A 37 -2.51 8.26 11.43
CA ALA A 37 -1.63 7.09 11.53
C ALA A 37 -0.20 7.39 11.14
N TYR A 38 0.74 6.86 11.92
CA TYR A 38 2.12 6.67 11.51
C TYR A 38 2.36 5.18 11.33
N THR A 39 2.84 4.80 10.14
CA THR A 39 3.05 3.39 9.83
C THR A 39 4.36 3.14 9.12
N GLU A 40 5.16 2.24 9.68
CA GLU A 40 6.35 1.67 9.05
C GLU A 40 6.14 0.18 8.78
N ARG A 41 6.36 -0.26 7.54
CA ARG A 41 6.23 -1.69 7.21
C ARG A 41 7.26 -2.23 6.25
N VAL A 42 7.63 -3.47 6.49
CA VAL A 42 8.28 -4.34 5.51
C VAL A 42 7.35 -5.51 5.22
N MET A 43 7.01 -5.69 3.95
CA MET A 43 6.07 -6.71 3.52
C MET A 43 6.64 -7.57 2.39
N GLN A 44 6.49 -8.88 2.54
CA GLN A 44 6.61 -9.84 1.44
C GLN A 44 5.28 -10.58 1.29
N ALA A 45 4.69 -10.53 0.10
CA ALA A 45 3.43 -11.20 -0.16
C ALA A 45 3.46 -11.96 -1.49
N LEU A 46 2.91 -13.17 -1.47
CA LEU A 46 2.65 -13.97 -2.65
C LEU A 46 1.21 -14.47 -2.58
N GLY A 47 0.40 -14.08 -3.57
CA GLY A 47 -1.04 -14.34 -3.49
C GLY A 47 -1.86 -13.86 -4.66
N THR A 48 -3.18 -13.83 -4.51
CA THR A 48 -4.04 -13.32 -5.59
C THR A 48 -4.16 -11.82 -5.61
N GLY A 49 -4.19 -11.11 -4.47
CA GLY A 49 -4.25 -9.64 -4.52
C GLY A 49 -3.81 -8.93 -3.25
N LEU A 50 -3.43 -7.66 -3.41
CA LEU A 50 -3.18 -6.73 -2.32
C LEU A 50 -4.11 -5.52 -2.50
N GLN A 51 -4.87 -5.19 -1.48
CA GLN A 51 -5.72 -4.01 -1.44
C GLN A 51 -5.38 -3.19 -0.22
N GLU A 52 -5.16 -1.91 -0.42
CA GLU A 52 -4.86 -0.98 0.65
C GLU A 52 -5.73 0.26 0.53
N GLN A 53 -6.33 0.66 1.64
CA GLN A 53 -7.07 1.90 1.75
C GLN A 53 -6.59 2.72 2.93
N VAL A 54 -6.25 3.97 2.68
CA VAL A 54 -5.82 4.94 3.69
C VAL A 54 -6.76 6.13 3.65
N THR A 55 -7.34 6.48 4.80
CA THR A 55 -8.25 7.63 4.93
C THR A 55 -7.89 8.48 6.14
N GLY A 56 -7.66 9.78 5.93
CA GLY A 56 -7.37 10.73 7.00
C GLY A 56 -5.98 11.36 6.87
N ILE A 57 -5.24 11.43 7.98
CA ILE A 57 -3.87 11.95 8.02
C ILE A 57 -2.92 10.77 8.21
N ALA A 58 -2.05 10.52 7.24
CA ALA A 58 -1.17 9.36 7.29
C ALA A 58 0.28 9.73 6.98
N TYR A 59 1.20 9.17 7.75
CA TYR A 59 2.60 9.07 7.41
C TYR A 59 2.94 7.59 7.23
N ILE A 60 3.42 7.22 6.05
CA ILE A 60 3.58 5.82 5.65
C ILE A 60 4.95 5.64 5.01
N GLU A 61 5.75 4.77 5.61
CA GLU A 61 7.00 4.29 5.04
C GLU A 61 6.90 2.79 4.80
N ARG A 62 7.16 2.35 3.56
CA ARG A 62 7.11 0.92 3.24
C ARG A 62 8.18 0.41 2.31
N VAL A 63 8.55 -0.83 2.57
CA VAL A 63 9.26 -1.68 1.63
C VAL A 63 8.40 -2.89 1.32
N THR A 64 8.00 -3.06 0.06
CA THR A 64 7.05 -4.08 -0.36
C THR A 64 7.61 -4.92 -1.51
N GLN A 65 7.59 -6.24 -1.36
CA GLN A 65 7.85 -7.20 -2.44
C GLN A 65 6.60 -8.04 -2.64
N VAL A 66 5.98 -7.94 -3.82
CA VAL A 66 4.70 -8.58 -4.10
C VAL A 66 4.74 -9.33 -5.42
N LEU A 67 4.28 -10.59 -5.36
CA LEU A 67 3.84 -11.35 -6.52
C LEU A 67 2.33 -11.58 -6.41
N CYS A 68 1.53 -10.91 -7.24
CA CYS A 68 0.08 -11.05 -7.18
C CYS A 68 -0.62 -10.99 -8.54
N THR A 69 -1.92 -11.27 -8.58
CA THR A 69 -2.71 -10.97 -9.78
C THR A 69 -3.08 -9.49 -9.83
N GLY A 70 -3.43 -8.87 -8.70
CA GLY A 70 -3.79 -7.45 -8.64
C GLY A 70 -3.23 -6.72 -7.42
N LEU A 71 -2.82 -5.47 -7.61
CA LEU A 71 -2.50 -4.53 -6.54
C LEU A 71 -3.39 -3.31 -6.69
N GLN A 72 -4.13 -2.97 -5.64
CA GLN A 72 -5.00 -1.79 -5.58
C GLN A 72 -4.65 -0.97 -4.35
N GLU A 73 -4.44 0.32 -4.54
CA GLU A 73 -4.19 1.26 -3.45
C GLU A 73 -5.08 2.48 -3.60
N GLU A 74 -5.68 2.90 -2.49
CA GLU A 74 -6.50 4.10 -2.43
C GLU A 74 -6.06 4.96 -1.24
N VAL A 75 -5.80 6.24 -1.49
CA VAL A 75 -5.39 7.20 -0.46
C VAL A 75 -6.28 8.43 -0.51
N ILE A 76 -7.03 8.66 0.57
CA ILE A 76 -7.92 9.81 0.73
C ILE A 76 -7.47 10.66 1.92
N GLY A 77 -7.29 11.96 1.71
CA GLY A 77 -7.01 12.91 2.81
C GLY A 77 -5.66 13.62 2.69
N THR A 78 -4.86 13.62 3.76
CA THR A 78 -3.49 14.17 3.75
C THR A 78 -2.51 13.05 4.01
N ALA A 79 -1.58 12.82 3.10
CA ALA A 79 -0.65 11.70 3.23
C ALA A 79 0.78 12.11 2.87
N TYR A 80 1.72 11.62 3.67
CA TYR A 80 3.13 11.55 3.31
C TYR A 80 3.48 10.08 3.15
N ILE A 81 3.92 9.70 1.95
CA ILE A 81 4.11 8.31 1.56
C ILE A 81 5.49 8.15 0.94
N GLU A 82 6.34 7.36 1.59
CA GLU A 82 7.57 6.86 1.01
C GLU A 82 7.48 5.36 0.80
N ARG A 83 7.75 4.92 -0.44
CA ARG A 83 7.71 3.49 -0.73
C ARG A 83 8.85 3.05 -1.63
N VAL A 84 9.35 1.86 -1.32
CA VAL A 84 10.19 1.06 -2.22
C VAL A 84 9.41 -0.20 -2.55
N MET A 85 9.14 -0.43 -3.83
CA MET A 85 8.30 -1.54 -4.27
C MET A 85 8.94 -2.36 -5.38
N GLN A 86 8.88 -3.68 -5.23
CA GLN A 86 9.12 -4.64 -6.30
C GLN A 86 7.84 -5.44 -6.52
N VAL A 87 7.20 -5.22 -7.67
CA VAL A 87 5.86 -5.75 -7.95
C VAL A 87 5.88 -6.53 -9.26
N LEU A 88 5.45 -7.78 -9.21
CA LEU A 88 5.10 -8.55 -10.39
C LEU A 88 3.60 -8.83 -10.32
N CYS A 89 2.82 -8.17 -11.18
CA CYS A 89 1.37 -8.22 -11.12
C CYS A 89 0.68 -8.33 -12.48
N THR A 90 -0.58 -8.73 -12.54
CA THR A 90 -1.34 -8.59 -13.80
C THR A 90 -1.99 -7.21 -13.91
N GLY A 91 -2.43 -6.63 -12.80
CA GLY A 91 -2.99 -5.29 -12.74
C GLY A 91 -2.50 -4.49 -11.54
N LEU A 92 -2.12 -3.23 -11.77
CA LEU A 92 -1.83 -2.24 -10.75
C LEU A 92 -2.84 -1.09 -10.88
N GLN A 93 -3.56 -0.78 -9.81
CA GLN A 93 -4.43 0.39 -9.73
C GLN A 93 -4.06 1.22 -8.51
N GLU A 94 -3.88 2.51 -8.71
CA GLU A 94 -3.57 3.44 -7.63
C GLU A 94 -4.45 4.67 -7.76
N GLU A 95 -5.15 5.01 -6.68
CA GLU A 95 -5.99 6.19 -6.58
C GLU A 95 -5.53 7.06 -5.41
N ALA A 96 -5.34 8.34 -5.65
CA ALA A 96 -5.03 9.30 -4.60
C ALA A 96 -5.96 10.52 -4.72
N THR A 97 -6.87 10.67 -3.76
CA THR A 97 -7.75 11.85 -3.64
C THR A 97 -7.33 12.67 -2.42
N SER A 98 -6.30 13.51 -2.56
CA SER A 98 -5.60 14.02 -1.39
C SER A 98 -4.75 15.29 -1.63
N SER A 99 -4.36 15.92 -0.52
CA SER A 99 -3.10 16.66 -0.46
C SER A 99 -2.00 15.68 -0.08
N ALA A 100 -1.24 15.18 -1.05
CA ALA A 100 -0.27 14.12 -0.80
C ALA A 100 1.13 14.46 -1.27
N TYR A 101 2.12 14.07 -0.48
CA TYR A 101 3.50 13.91 -0.92
C TYR A 101 3.78 12.43 -1.09
N ILE A 102 4.11 12.03 -2.31
CA ILE A 102 4.34 10.63 -2.66
C ILE A 102 5.73 10.51 -3.29
N HIS A 103 6.66 9.91 -2.56
CA HIS A 103 7.95 9.52 -3.08
C HIS A 103 7.99 8.00 -3.26
N ARG A 104 8.24 7.53 -4.48
CA ARG A 104 8.26 6.11 -4.78
C ARG A 104 9.44 5.71 -5.65
N VAL A 105 10.04 4.59 -5.26
CA VAL A 105 10.93 3.80 -6.11
C VAL A 105 10.20 2.50 -6.42
N MET A 106 9.84 2.29 -7.69
CA MET A 106 9.02 1.14 -8.08
C MET A 106 9.64 0.39 -9.26
N GLN A 107 9.91 -0.90 -9.04
CA GLN A 107 10.15 -1.86 -10.11
C GLN A 107 8.90 -2.72 -10.27
N ALA A 108 8.03 -2.31 -11.20
CA ALA A 108 6.80 -3.03 -11.51
C ALA A 108 6.88 -3.66 -12.90
N LEU A 109 6.53 -4.94 -12.98
CA LEU A 109 6.23 -5.61 -14.23
C LEU A 109 4.77 -6.01 -14.18
N CYS A 110 3.91 -5.21 -14.82
CA CYS A 110 2.48 -5.46 -14.84
C CYS A 110 1.87 -5.38 -16.23
N THR A 111 0.88 -6.23 -16.50
CA THR A 111 0.19 -6.26 -17.80
C THR A 111 -0.81 -5.12 -17.98
N GLY A 112 -1.25 -4.50 -16.88
CA GLY A 112 -2.07 -3.29 -16.87
C GLY A 112 -1.73 -2.40 -15.68
N MET A 113 -1.67 -1.09 -15.91
CA MET A 113 -1.45 -0.08 -14.87
C MET A 113 -2.42 1.08 -15.07
N GLN A 114 -3.16 1.43 -14.02
CA GLN A 114 -3.99 2.63 -13.97
C GLN A 114 -3.61 3.42 -12.72
N GLU A 115 -3.47 4.73 -12.90
CA GLU A 115 -3.17 5.62 -11.80
C GLU A 115 -4.02 6.88 -11.96
N GLU A 116 -4.73 7.24 -10.90
CA GLU A 116 -5.58 8.42 -10.84
C GLU A 116 -5.23 9.25 -9.61
N VAL A 117 -4.98 10.54 -9.82
CA VAL A 117 -4.61 11.47 -8.75
C VAL A 117 -5.49 12.70 -8.86
N THR A 118 -6.28 12.95 -7.83
CA THR A 118 -7.23 14.06 -7.75
C THR A 118 -6.89 14.89 -6.52
N GLY A 119 -6.61 16.18 -6.70
CA GLY A 119 -6.19 17.08 -5.61
C GLY A 119 -4.77 17.63 -5.78
N SER A 120 -4.18 18.13 -4.70
CA SER A 120 -2.83 18.71 -4.72
C SER A 120 -1.78 17.65 -4.35
N ALA A 121 -1.21 16.98 -5.34
CA ALA A 121 -0.20 15.96 -5.12
C ALA A 121 1.16 16.38 -5.67
N TYR A 122 2.20 16.21 -4.85
CA TYR A 122 3.60 16.26 -5.28
C TYR A 122 4.11 14.84 -5.38
N ARG A 123 4.70 14.49 -6.53
CA ARG A 123 5.15 13.14 -6.78
C ARG A 123 6.53 13.08 -7.41
N GLU A 124 7.36 12.23 -6.83
CA GLU A 124 8.67 11.86 -7.34
C GLU A 124 8.73 10.36 -7.57
N ARG A 125 9.21 9.95 -8.75
CA ARG A 125 9.35 8.56 -9.18
C ARG A 125 10.81 8.28 -9.56
N GLY A 126 11.38 7.26 -8.93
CA GLY A 126 12.70 6.68 -9.25
C GLY A 126 12.62 5.25 -9.77
#